data_AF-A0A367HY08-F1
#
_entry.id   AF-A0A367HY08-F1
#
_cell.length_a   1.000
_cell.length_b   1.000
_cell.length_c   1.000
_cell.angle_alpha   90.00
_cell.angle_beta   90.00
_cell.angle_gamma   90.00
#
_symmetry.space_group_name_H-M   'P 1'
#
loop_
_entity.id
_entity.type
_entity.pdbx_description
1 polymer ?
#
loop_
_entity_poly.entity_id
_entity_poly.type
_entity_poly.pdbx_seq_one_letter_code
_entity_poly.pdbx_strand_id
1 'polypeptide(L)'
;MTLTMIGVAFIVCGLAGELTGRLARYQSDGLFALAYVPYEIDNFRSGHSVWAVIDAALFAFFAYRWWTGGGGDDTKRRLRSLRTRFTPSRRTAPQAA
;
A
#
# COMPACT_ATOMS: atom_id res chain seq x y z
N MET A 1 -17.28 -8.64 -9.28
CA MET A 1 -16.74 -8.40 -10.65
C MET A 1 -15.95 -7.09 -10.79
N THR A 2 -16.36 -5.95 -10.21
CA THR A 2 -15.59 -4.70 -10.31
C THR A 2 -14.33 -4.67 -9.42
N LEU A 3 -14.38 -5.28 -8.23
CA LEU A 3 -13.26 -5.31 -7.28
C LEU A 3 -12.08 -6.14 -7.80
N THR A 4 -12.35 -7.31 -8.37
CA THR A 4 -11.30 -8.19 -8.91
C THR A 4 -10.52 -7.52 -10.04
N MET A 5 -11.18 -6.73 -10.90
CA MET A 5 -10.50 -5.98 -11.96
C MET A 5 -9.54 -4.90 -11.42
N ILE A 6 -9.86 -4.31 -10.26
CA ILE A 6 -8.96 -3.38 -9.57
C ILE A 6 -7.71 -4.15 -9.07
N GLY A 7 -7.91 -5.34 -8.49
CA GLY A 7 -6.80 -6.20 -8.08
C GLY A 7 -5.88 -6.57 -9.25
N VAL A 8 -6.45 -6.97 -10.38
CA VAL A 8 -5.69 -7.25 -11.62
C VAL A 8 -4.89 -6.03 -12.07
N ALA A 9 -5.49 -4.83 -12.05
CA ALA A 9 -4.79 -3.61 -12.46
C ALA A 9 -3.55 -3.34 -11.60
N PHE A 10 -3.63 -3.54 -10.28
CA PHE A 10 -2.48 -3.41 -9.39
C PHE A 10 -1.38 -4.43 -9.70
N ILE A 11 -1.74 -5.69 -9.97
CA ILE A 11 -0.79 -6.74 -10.36
C ILE A 11 -0.09 -6.36 -11.67
N VAL A 12 -0.85 -5.95 -12.69
CA VAL A 12 -0.29 -5.58 -14.00
C VAL A 12 0.64 -4.38 -13.88
N CYS A 13 0.27 -3.35 -13.12
CA CYS A 13 1.12 -2.19 -12.87
C CYS A 13 2.40 -2.55 -12.11
N GLY A 14 2.31 -3.41 -11.08
CA GLY A 14 3.48 -3.89 -10.33
C GLY A 14 4.44 -4.70 -11.20
N LEU A 15 3.89 -5.61 -12.01
CA LEU A 15 4.67 -6.45 -12.92
C LEU A 15 5.32 -5.62 -14.04
N ALA A 16 4.56 -4.73 -14.68
CA ALA A 16 5.08 -3.83 -15.70
C ALA A 16 6.18 -2.92 -15.13
N GLY A 17 5.99 -2.43 -13.90
CA GLY A 17 6.98 -1.66 -13.17
C GLY A 17 8.29 -2.39 -12.93
N GLU A 18 8.20 -3.65 -12.50
CA GLU A 18 9.35 -4.52 -12.24
C GLU A 18 10.07 -4.88 -13.55
N LEU A 19 9.32 -5.26 -14.59
CA LEU A 19 9.86 -5.61 -15.91
C LEU A 19 10.54 -4.43 -16.62
N THR A 20 10.01 -3.21 -16.43
CA THR A 20 10.61 -2.00 -16.99
C THR A 20 11.77 -1.44 -16.14
N GLY A 21 12.06 -2.05 -14.98
CA GLY A 21 13.06 -1.58 -14.03
C GLY A 21 12.71 -0.22 -13.39
N ARG A 22 11.48 0.27 -13.56
CA ARG A 22 11.02 1.56 -13.02
C ARG A 22 10.62 1.45 -11.55
N LEU A 23 10.21 0.26 -11.12
CA LEU A 23 9.88 -0.04 -9.74
C LEU A 23 10.91 -1.03 -9.20
N ALA A 24 11.47 -0.70 -8.04
CA ALA A 24 12.26 -1.67 -7.29
C ALA A 24 11.34 -2.77 -6.76
N ARG A 25 11.86 -3.99 -6.60
CA ARG A 25 11.06 -5.17 -6.24
C ARG A 25 10.21 -4.99 -4.98
N TYR A 26 10.74 -4.29 -3.97
CA TYR A 26 9.99 -3.98 -2.75
C TYR A 26 8.78 -3.05 -3.00
N GLN A 27 8.85 -2.16 -4.00
CA GLN A 27 7.73 -1.27 -4.35
C GLN A 27 6.64 -2.05 -5.08
N SER A 28 7.02 -3.02 -5.94
CA SER A 28 6.09 -3.96 -6.56
C SER A 28 5.43 -4.88 -5.54
N ASP A 29 6.18 -5.35 -4.53
CA ASP A 29 5.61 -6.11 -3.40
C ASP A 29 4.50 -5.30 -2.69
N GLY A 30 4.64 -3.97 -2.56
CA GLY A 30 3.57 -3.12 -2.02
C GLY A 30 2.32 -3.04 -2.90
N LEU A 31 2.49 -2.99 -4.23
CA LEU A 31 1.38 -3.03 -5.18
C LEU A 31 0.67 -4.39 -5.17
N PHE A 32 1.42 -5.49 -5.05
CA PHE A 32 0.84 -6.82 -4.90
C PHE A 32 0.05 -6.95 -3.60
N ALA A 33 0.56 -6.43 -2.47
CA ALA A 33 -0.21 -6.39 -1.23
C ALA A 33 -1.55 -5.66 -1.43
N LEU A 34 -1.55 -4.48 -2.06
CA LEU A 34 -2.79 -3.74 -2.35
C LEU A 34 -3.73 -4.48 -3.30
N ALA A 35 -3.21 -5.29 -4.21
CA ALA A 35 -4.01 -6.09 -5.13
C ALA A 35 -4.85 -7.16 -4.43
N TYR A 36 -4.35 -7.77 -3.34
CA TYR A 36 -5.05 -8.83 -2.63
C TYR A 36 -6.22 -8.34 -1.78
N VAL A 37 -6.24 -7.07 -1.37
CA VAL A 37 -7.35 -6.48 -0.60
C VAL A 37 -8.71 -6.59 -1.31
N PRO A 38 -8.88 -6.17 -2.58
CA PRO A 38 -10.15 -6.34 -3.28
C PRO A 38 -10.50 -7.80 -3.57
N TYR A 39 -9.51 -8.69 -3.75
CA TYR A 39 -9.77 -10.14 -3.87
C TYR A 39 -10.32 -10.72 -2.58
N GLU A 40 -9.73 -10.37 -1.44
CA GLU A 40 -10.18 -10.80 -0.13
C GLU A 40 -11.62 -10.35 0.13
N ILE A 41 -11.97 -9.10 -0.20
CA ILE A 41 -13.35 -8.59 -0.08
C ILE A 41 -14.32 -9.38 -0.98
N ASP A 42 -13.95 -9.68 -2.22
CA ASP A 42 -14.79 -10.41 -3.17
C ASP A 42 -14.98 -11.88 -2.74
N ASN A 43 -13.92 -12.53 -2.26
CA ASN A 43 -13.96 -13.90 -1.74
C ASN A 43 -14.75 -14.01 -0.43
N PHE A 44 -14.64 -13.01 0.46
CA PHE A 44 -15.46 -12.96 1.68
C PHE A 44 -16.95 -12.80 1.36
N ARG A 45 -17.29 -11.93 0.39
CA ARG A 45 -18.68 -11.73 -0.07
C ARG A 45 -19.27 -12.95 -0.77
N SER A 46 -18.43 -13.72 -1.47
CA SER A 46 -18.86 -14.90 -2.22
C SER A 46 -18.87 -16.18 -1.37
N GLY A 47 -18.48 -16.11 -0.09
CA GLY A 47 -18.42 -17.27 0.81
C GLY A 47 -17.25 -18.22 0.51
N HIS A 48 -16.25 -17.76 -0.24
CA HIS A 48 -15.09 -18.54 -0.64
C HIS A 48 -13.98 -18.50 0.43
N SER A 49 -14.23 -19.14 1.58
CA SER A 49 -13.37 -19.04 2.77
C SER A 49 -11.93 -19.46 2.54
N VAL A 50 -11.70 -20.51 1.72
CA VAL A 50 -10.36 -20.99 1.40
C VAL A 50 -9.56 -19.94 0.64
N TRP A 51 -10.20 -19.31 -0.36
CA TRP A 51 -9.55 -18.25 -1.15
C TRP A 51 -9.30 -17.00 -0.33
N ALA A 52 -10.21 -16.62 0.57
CA ALA A 52 -9.99 -15.51 1.48
C ALA A 52 -8.77 -15.74 2.39
N VAL A 53 -8.57 -16.96 2.90
CA VAL A 53 -7.38 -17.29 3.71
C VAL A 53 -6.09 -17.22 2.89
N ILE A 54 -6.12 -17.71 1.65
CA ILE A 54 -4.97 -17.64 0.73
C ILE A 54 -4.63 -16.17 0.42
N ASP A 55 -5.63 -15.35 0.09
CA ASP A 55 -5.43 -13.93 -0.21
C ASP A 55 -4.88 -13.18 1.00
N ALA A 56 -5.39 -13.45 2.21
CA ALA A 56 -4.87 -12.86 3.45
C ALA A 56 -3.41 -13.25 3.72
N ALA A 57 -3.03 -14.50 3.45
CA ALA A 57 -1.66 -14.96 3.59
C ALA A 57 -0.72 -14.28 2.57
N LEU A 58 -1.16 -14.15 1.31
CA LEU A 58 -0.41 -13.47 0.26
C LEU A 58 -0.27 -11.97 0.56
N PHE A 59 -1.35 -11.32 1.00
CA PHE A 59 -1.33 -9.95 1.50
C PHE A 59 -0.28 -9.77 2.59
N ALA A 60 -0.31 -10.60 3.64
CA ALA A 60 0.63 -10.52 4.75
C ALA A 60 2.08 -10.73 4.30
N PHE A 61 2.33 -11.69 3.40
CA PHE A 61 3.66 -11.95 2.84
C PHE A 61 4.21 -10.76 2.05
N PHE A 62 3.43 -10.22 1.12
CA PHE A 62 3.84 -9.08 0.30
C PHE A 62 3.95 -7.79 1.11
N ALA A 63 3.05 -7.57 2.07
CA ALA A 63 3.12 -6.43 2.98
C ALA A 63 4.37 -6.50 3.86
N TYR A 64 4.73 -7.69 4.36
CA TYR A 64 5.97 -7.90 5.10
C TYR A 64 7.20 -7.57 4.25
N ARG A 65 7.26 -8.09 3.02
CA ARG A 65 8.37 -7.82 2.09
C ARG A 65 8.49 -6.35 1.73
N TRP A 66 7.37 -5.68 1.46
CA TRP A 66 7.33 -4.23 1.24
C TRP A 66 7.86 -3.48 2.45
N TRP A 67 7.41 -3.86 3.65
CA TRP A 67 7.81 -3.22 4.90
C TRP A 67 9.31 -3.35 5.15
N THR A 68 9.86 -4.56 5.04
CA THR A 68 11.28 -4.85 5.27
C THR A 68 12.19 -4.38 4.15
N GLY A 69 11.68 -4.29 2.92
CA GLY A 69 12.45 -3.90 1.73
C GLY A 69 12.66 -2.38 1.58
N GLY A 70 12.21 -1.58 2.56
CA GLY A 70 12.36 -0.14 2.57
C GLY A 70 11.05 0.64 2.44
N GLY A 71 9.92 -0.01 2.12
CA GLY A 71 8.61 0.63 2.10
C GLY A 71 8.21 1.24 3.44
N GLY A 72 8.51 0.55 4.55
CA GLY A 72 8.28 1.08 5.90
C GLY A 72 9.32 2.12 6.33
N ASP A 73 10.60 1.82 6.14
CA ASP A 73 11.67 2.64 6.71
C ASP A 73 12.03 3.88 5.88
N ASP A 74 11.98 3.83 4.54
CA ASP A 74 12.09 5.05 3.73
C ASP A 74 10.88 5.96 3.93
N THR A 75 9.68 5.41 4.12
CA THR A 75 8.49 6.20 4.43
C THR A 75 8.66 6.90 5.79
N LYS A 76 9.08 6.20 6.84
CA LYS A 76 9.41 6.82 8.14
C LYS A 76 10.50 7.89 8.01
N ARG A 77 11.54 7.63 7.23
CA ARG A 77 12.64 8.58 6.99
C ARG A 77 12.16 9.84 6.25
N ARG A 78 11.33 9.69 5.21
CA ARG A 78 10.70 10.81 4.49
C ARG A 78 9.75 11.60 5.40
N LEU A 79 8.91 10.93 6.20
CA LEU A 79 8.05 11.59 7.17
C LEU A 79 8.86 12.35 8.24
N ARG A 80 9.98 11.79 8.69
CA ARG A 80 10.89 12.45 9.64
C ARG A 80 11.54 13.70 9.02
N SER A 81 11.91 13.64 7.74
CA SER A 81 12.38 14.79 6.96
C SER A 81 11.30 15.86 6.75
N LEU A 82 10.03 15.47 6.62
CA LEU A 82 8.93 16.42 6.50
C LEU A 82 8.65 17.10 7.84
N ARG A 83 8.75 16.35 8.95
CA ARG A 83 8.61 16.90 10.30
C ARG A 83 9.60 18.02 10.59
N THR A 84 10.86 17.88 10.13
CA THR A 84 11.87 18.93 10.35
C THR A 84 11.64 20.18 9.50
N ARG A 85 10.86 20.08 8.42
CA ARG A 85 10.50 21.20 7.54
C ARG A 85 9.16 21.84 7.87
N PHE A 86 8.39 21.23 8.77
CA PHE A 86 7.08 21.73 9.16
C PHE A 86 7.25 22.86 10.17
N THR A 87 7.04 24.10 9.74
CA THR A 87 6.97 25.25 10.64
C THR A 87 5.53 25.34 11.16
N PRO A 88 5.25 25.05 12.44
CA PRO A 88 3.91 25.21 12.99
C PRO A 88 3.53 26.69 12.91
N SER A 89 2.55 27.02 12.07
CA SER A 89 1.97 28.36 12.02
C SER A 89 1.12 28.54 13.28
N ARG A 90 1.64 29.28 14.27
CA ARG A 90 0.83 29.76 15.39
C ARG A 90 -0.22 30.72 14.83
N ARG A 91 -1.43 30.21 14.58
CA ARG A 91 -2.62 31.06 14.50
C ARG A 91 -2.94 31.47 15.94
N THR A 92 -2.34 32.56 16.41
CA THR A 92 -2.94 33.31 17.53
C THR A 92 -4.24 33.88 16.99
N ALA A 93 -5.37 33.36 17.49
CA ALA A 93 -6.68 33.90 17.14
C ALA A 93 -6.67 35.42 17.38
N PRO A 94 -7.23 36.23 16.47
CA PRO A 94 -7.36 37.66 16.72
C PRO A 94 -8.23 37.86 17.96
N GLN A 95 -7.64 38.41 19.02
CA GLN A 95 -8.41 38.95 20.13
C GLN A 95 -8.98 40.27 19.62
N ALA A 96 -10.24 40.24 19.20
CA ALA A 96 -10.98 41.47 18.97
C ALA A 96 -11.08 42.21 20.31
N ALA A 97 -10.57 43.44 20.34
CA ALA A 97 -10.75 44.39 21.43
C ALA A 97 -12.05 45.18 21.24
#